data_AF-A0AAX6LGK2-F1
#
_entry.id   AF-A0AAX6LGK2-F1
#
_cell.length_a   1.000
_cell.length_b   1.000
_cell.length_c   1.000
_cell.angle_alpha   90.00
_cell.angle_beta   90.00
_cell.angle_gamma   90.00
#
_symmetry.space_group_name_H-M   'P 1'
#
loop_
_entity.id
_entity.type
_entity.pdbx_description
1 polymer ?
#
loop_
_entity_poly.entity_id
_entity_poly.type
_entity_poly.pdbx_seq_one_letter_code
_entity_poly.pdbx_strand_id
1 'polypeptide(L)' 'MAIQTPQQVVEWLSLYGKISPSRTHAVTLELAPFQDEANTIHVLECFVEQEQLIGNYEQLIGNWLQ' A
#
# COMPACT_ATOMS: atom_id res chain seq x y z
N MET A 1 9.09 -8.97 9.85
CA MET A 1 7.81 -8.25 10.03
C MET A 1 7.66 -7.26 8.90
N ALA A 2 6.45 -7.11 8.35
CA ALA A 2 6.18 -6.07 7.35
C ALA A 2 6.24 -4.68 8.02
N ILE A 3 6.79 -3.70 7.31
CA ILE A 3 6.92 -2.31 7.78
C ILE A 3 5.62 -1.52 7.65
N GLN A 4 4.70 -2.02 6.83
CA GLN A 4 3.35 -1.50 6.62
C GLN A 4 2.30 -2.57 6.95
N THR A 5 1.06 -2.13 7.05
CA THR A 5 -0.11 -2.97 7.28
C THR A 5 -1.17 -2.72 6.21
N PRO A 6 -2.08 -3.69 5.97
CA PRO A 6 -3.18 -3.50 5.04
C PRO A 6 -4.05 -2.27 5.35
N GLN A 7 -4.23 -1.94 6.64
CA GLN A 7 -4.97 -0.75 7.06
C GLN A 7 -4.29 0.55 6.60
N GLN A 8 -2.96 0.64 6.70
CA GLN A 8 -2.22 1.80 6.22
C GLN A 8 -2.33 1.94 4.70
N VAL A 9 -2.30 0.83 3.97
CA VAL A 9 -2.48 0.84 2.51
C VAL A 9 -3.87 1.37 2.13
N VAL A 10 -4.92 0.93 2.81
CA VAL A 10 -6.29 1.46 2.62
C VAL A 10 -6.34 2.98 2.87
N GLU A 11 -5.74 3.44 3.96
CA GLU A 11 -5.70 4.86 4.32
C GLU A 11 -4.95 5.68 3.26
N TRP A 12 -3.78 5.23 2.83
CA TRP A 12 -2.98 5.91 1.80
C TRP A 12 -3.70 5.96 0.45
N LEU A 13 -4.37 4.87 0.05
CA LEU A 13 -5.19 4.85 -1.16
C LEU A 13 -6.35 5.84 -1.07
N SER A 14 -6.94 6.02 0.11
CA SER A 14 -8.04 6.96 0.32
C SER A 14 -7.59 8.41 0.29
N LEU A 15 -6.40 8.71 0.85
CA LEU A 15 -5.87 10.07 0.98
C LEU A 15 -5.11 10.54 -0.27
N TYR A 16 -4.38 9.64 -0.91
CA TYR A 16 -3.37 9.96 -1.93
C TYR A 16 -3.55 9.18 -3.23
N GLY A 17 -4.55 8.29 -3.30
CA GLY A 17 -4.76 7.36 -4.39
C GLY A 17 -4.98 8.05 -5.73
N LYS A 18 -4.34 7.49 -6.76
CA LYS A 18 -4.56 7.83 -8.17
C LYS A 18 -5.25 6.66 -8.84
N ILE A 19 -6.40 6.93 -9.47
CA ILE A 19 -7.14 5.92 -10.23
C ILE A 19 -6.33 5.56 -11.48
N SER A 20 -6.01 4.28 -11.65
CA SER A 20 -5.37 3.75 -12.86
C SER A 20 -5.58 2.23 -12.97
N PRO A 21 -6.66 1.79 -13.65
CA PRO A 21 -6.95 0.36 -13.85
C PRO A 21 -5.80 -0.40 -14.54
N SER A 22 -5.03 0.27 -15.40
CA SER A 22 -3.85 -0.29 -16.09
C SER A 22 -2.65 -0.57 -15.18
N ARG A 23 -2.66 -0.07 -13.94
CA ARG A 23 -1.60 -0.25 -12.94
C ARG A 23 -2.05 -1.08 -11.74
N THR A 24 -3.31 -1.50 -11.72
CA THR A 24 -3.96 -2.15 -10.56
C THR A 24 -4.56 -3.49 -10.94
N HIS A 25 -3.82 -4.27 -11.74
CA HIS A 25 -4.24 -5.61 -12.11
C HIS A 25 -4.26 -6.56 -10.91
N ALA A 26 -5.20 -7.50 -10.92
CA ALA A 26 -5.26 -8.57 -9.94
C ALA A 26 -3.97 -9.41 -9.99
N VAL A 27 -3.32 -9.58 -8.85
CA VAL A 27 -2.11 -10.39 -8.69
C VAL A 27 -2.28 -11.34 -7.51
N THR A 28 -1.61 -12.49 -7.59
CA THR A 28 -1.56 -13.46 -6.50
C THR A 28 -0.22 -13.34 -5.78
N LEU A 29 -0.26 -13.15 -4.46
CA LEU A 29 0.88 -13.05 -3.56
C LEU A 29 0.77 -14.13 -2.48
N GLU A 30 1.87 -14.78 -2.15
CA GLU A 30 1.87 -15.94 -1.24
C GLU A 30 1.52 -15.57 0.21
N LEU A 31 1.86 -14.36 0.63
CA LEU A 31 1.65 -13.89 2.00
C LEU A 31 0.30 -13.19 2.12
N ALA A 32 -0.57 -13.73 3.00
CA ALA A 32 -1.94 -13.24 3.18
C ALA A 32 -2.05 -11.70 3.38
N PRO A 33 -1.22 -11.03 4.21
CA PRO A 33 -1.31 -9.57 4.36
C PRO A 33 -1.04 -8.82 3.05
N PHE A 34 -0.10 -9.30 2.24
CA PHE A 34 0.22 -8.67 0.95
C PHE A 34 -0.87 -8.96 -0.09
N GLN A 35 -1.50 -10.13 -0.02
CA GLN A 35 -2.67 -10.42 -0.85
C GLN A 35 -3.83 -9.47 -0.55
N ASP A 36 -4.08 -9.16 0.73
CA ASP A 36 -5.12 -8.21 1.13
C ASP A 36 -4.84 -6.79 0.63
N GLU A 37 -3.57 -6.36 0.70
CA GLU A 37 -3.12 -5.09 0.13
C GLU A 37 -3.31 -5.04 -1.39
N ALA A 38 -2.87 -6.08 -2.10
CA ALA A 38 -3.03 -6.19 -3.55
C ALA A 38 -4.51 -6.21 -3.98
N ASN A 39 -5.36 -6.91 -3.24
CA ASN A 39 -6.80 -6.93 -3.48
C ASN A 39 -7.41 -5.55 -3.29
N THR A 40 -6.99 -4.81 -2.27
CA THR A 40 -7.47 -3.43 -2.02
C THR A 40 -7.10 -2.51 -3.19
N ILE A 41 -5.85 -2.56 -3.65
CA ILE A 41 -5.35 -1.81 -4.80
C ILE A 41 -6.18 -2.13 -6.06
N HIS A 42 -6.45 -3.42 -6.30
CA HIS A 42 -7.23 -3.88 -7.45
C HIS A 42 -8.70 -3.43 -7.37
N VAL A 43 -9.37 -3.65 -6.23
CA VAL A 43 -10.80 -3.35 -6.05
C VAL A 43 -11.07 -1.85 -6.13
N LEU A 44 -10.17 -1.02 -5.60
CA LEU A 44 -10.30 0.44 -5.66
C LEU A 44 -9.81 1.01 -7.00
N GLU A 45 -9.14 0.20 -7.82
CA GLU A 45 -8.42 0.61 -9.04
C GLU A 45 -7.46 1.79 -8.81
N CYS A 46 -7.01 1.97 -7.56
CA CYS A 46 -6.18 3.07 -7.10
C CYS A 46 -4.79 2.58 -6.70
N PHE A 47 -3.79 3.43 -6.90
CA PHE A 47 -2.43 3.21 -6.40
C PHE A 47 -1.86 4.52 -5.84
N VAL A 48 -0.78 4.42 -5.05
CA VAL A 48 -0.02 5.57 -4.54
C VAL A 48 1.42 5.47 -5.01
N GLU A 49 2.01 6.58 -5.47
CA GLU A 49 3.44 6.59 -5.80
C GLU A 49 4.29 6.63 -4.52
N GLN A 50 5.46 6.01 -4.55
CA GLN A 50 6.36 5.97 -3.40
C GLN A 50 6.76 7.37 -2.91
N GLU A 51 6.95 8.33 -3.83
CA GLU A 51 7.31 9.70 -3.51
C GLU A 51 6.26 10.42 -2.65
N GLN A 52 4.99 9.99 -2.74
CA GLN A 52 3.91 10.53 -1.92
C GLN A 52 3.98 10.05 -0.47
N LEU A 53 4.69 8.94 -0.22
CA LEU A 53 4.74 8.26 1.08
C LEU A 53 6.09 8.39 1.79
N ILE A 54 7.05 9.14 1.24
CA ILE A 54 8.40 9.27 1.82
C ILE A 54 8.34 9.63 3.31
N GLY A 55 7.60 10.67 3.68
CA GLY A 55 7.49 11.09 5.08
C GLY A 55 6.83 10.05 6.00
N ASN A 56 5.86 9.29 5.48
CA ASN A 56 5.24 8.19 6.23
C ASN A 56 6.25 7.06 6.46
N TYR A 57 7.00 6.67 5.42
CA TYR A 57 8.00 5.62 5.55
C TYR A 57 9.19 6.02 6.42
N GLU A 58 9.63 7.29 6.40
CA GLU A 58 10.69 7.76 7.31
C GLU A 58 10.31 7.51 8.79
N GLN A 59 9.06 7.80 9.16
CA GLN A 59 8.55 7.52 10.51
C GLN A 59 8.43 6.01 10.79
N LEU A 60 7.89 5.24 9.83
CA LEU A 60 7.74 3.79 10.00
C LEU A 60 9.09 3.07 10.11
N ILE A 61 10.08 3.46 9.30
CA ILE A 61 11.45 2.96 9.37
C ILE A 61 12.05 3.28 10.72
N GLY A 62 11.88 4.51 11.22
CA GLY A 62 12.35 4.91 12.55
C GLY A 62 11.79 4.01 13.65
N ASN A 63 10.50 3.72 13.62
CA ASN A 63 9.85 2.83 14.59
C ASN A 63 10.26 1.36 14.42
N TRP A 64 10.54 0.92 13.20
CA TRP A 64 10.90 -0.46 12.88
C TRP A 64 12.34 -0.82 13.28
N LEU A 65 13.24 0.17 13.32
CA LEU A 65 14.65 -0.01 13.68
C LEU A 65 14.93 0.07 15.19
N GLN A 66 13.92 0.39 16.00
CA GLN A 66 14.01 0.38 17.46
C GLN A 66 13.81 -1.03 18.03
#